data_AF-A0A7W8HTB4-F1
#
_entry.id   AF-A0A7W8HTB4-F1
#
_cell.length_a   1.000
_cell.length_b   1.000
_cell.length_c   1.000
_cell.angle_alpha   90.00
_cell.angle_beta   90.00
_cell.angle_gamma   90.00
#
_symmetry.space_group_name_H-M   'P 1'
#
loop_
_entity.id
_entity.type
_entity.pdbx_description
1 polymer ?
#
loop_
_entity_poly.entity_id
_entity_poly.type
_entity_poly.pdbx_seq_one_letter_code
_entity_poly.pdbx_strand_id
1 'polypeptide(L)'
;MTDSLLTNHTFADLQVGDTASLTRVAGDKDIDLLAAMAGGNRLAPGGATAKATTLFNDIVANGLWTGALVSRVIGTRLPGPGTIYLGQDFRFVKPVVDGDTITATVRVVQKYPDNRTVALETICSNQKAEYVLTGTAMVIAPDKSIEWTEGAPSVSLPDTKRASRYEGFVAEARSLPPVRAAIVHPCSAGAIQAAVEVRQKGLFEPLLVGPEAKIRAAAEAAGIDLGDMAIEDVPHSHAAAARAVELAVGGAVSVLVKGSLHTDELLGAVLATGSGLKTERRISHVFAFDVPAYGKPLIVTDAAINIQPTLDQKRDICQNAIDLLRALGVDEPRVAVLAAVETVNAKMPSTLDAAALTVMAARGQITGGRVDGPLAFDNAIDLDAAKTKGIVSPVAGEADILLVPDLEAGNMLAKQLIYFAGATAAGIVLGARVPIVLTSRSDPLSARIASATLARLLVARNQVPGTGSTI
;
A
#
# COMPACT_ATOMS: atom_id res chain seq x y z
N MET A 1 -9.12 21.13 -15.56
CA MET A 1 -8.81 20.44 -16.83
C MET A 1 -10.14 20.00 -17.39
N THR A 2 -10.48 20.43 -18.60
CA THR A 2 -11.79 20.19 -19.21
C THR A 2 -11.94 18.72 -19.57
N ASP A 3 -12.86 18.02 -18.90
CA ASP A 3 -13.35 16.72 -19.35
C ASP A 3 -13.88 16.86 -20.78
N SER A 4 -13.23 16.23 -21.75
CA SER A 4 -13.72 16.24 -23.13
C SER A 4 -14.84 15.21 -23.28
N LEU A 5 -16.05 15.71 -23.55
CA LEU A 5 -17.19 14.88 -23.91
C LEU A 5 -16.94 14.27 -25.29
N LEU A 6 -16.87 12.94 -25.38
CA LEU A 6 -16.75 12.19 -26.62
C LEU A 6 -18.13 11.72 -27.09
N THR A 7 -18.43 11.90 -28.37
CA THR A 7 -19.66 11.43 -29.03
C THR A 7 -19.30 10.47 -30.15
N ASN A 8 -20.08 9.41 -30.31
CA ASN A 8 -19.91 8.44 -31.39
C ASN A 8 -20.63 8.85 -32.70
N HIS A 9 -20.28 8.18 -33.78
CA HIS A 9 -21.02 8.13 -35.03
C HIS A 9 -21.80 6.82 -35.08
N THR A 10 -23.12 6.91 -35.25
CA THR A 10 -23.94 5.69 -35.36
C THR A 10 -23.70 5.02 -36.72
N PHE A 11 -24.11 3.75 -36.85
CA PHE A 11 -24.05 3.05 -38.14
C PHE A 11 -24.79 3.81 -39.25
N ALA A 12 -25.86 4.55 -38.93
CA ALA A 12 -26.59 5.36 -39.90
C ALA A 12 -25.77 6.57 -40.37
N ASP A 13 -25.00 7.19 -39.46
CA ASP A 13 -24.25 8.42 -39.73
C ASP A 13 -22.96 8.18 -40.52
N LEU A 14 -22.36 7.00 -40.38
CA LEU A 14 -21.11 6.65 -41.06
C LEU A 14 -21.28 6.61 -42.58
N GLN A 15 -20.34 7.23 -43.31
CA GLN A 15 -20.24 7.14 -44.76
C GLN A 15 -18.95 6.43 -45.18
N VAL A 16 -19.00 5.71 -46.30
CA VAL A 16 -17.79 5.15 -46.90
C VAL A 16 -16.89 6.30 -47.33
N GLY A 17 -15.63 6.27 -46.89
CA GLY A 17 -14.67 7.35 -47.07
C GLY A 17 -14.45 8.22 -45.83
N ASP A 18 -15.31 8.13 -44.80
CA ASP A 18 -15.10 8.85 -43.54
C ASP A 18 -13.76 8.48 -42.93
N THR A 19 -13.05 9.49 -42.41
CA THR A 19 -11.73 9.33 -41.79
C THR A 19 -11.66 10.03 -40.45
N ALA A 20 -10.96 9.42 -39.49
CA ALA A 20 -10.53 10.08 -38.27
C ALA A 20 -9.07 9.75 -37.97
N SER A 21 -8.37 10.66 -37.29
CA SER A 21 -6.98 10.45 -36.89
C SER A 21 -6.68 10.97 -35.49
N LEU A 22 -5.59 10.44 -34.94
CA LEU A 22 -5.00 10.87 -33.68
C LEU A 22 -3.48 10.84 -33.83
N THR A 23 -2.81 11.90 -33.37
CA THR A 23 -1.35 11.99 -33.36
C THR A 23 -0.84 11.93 -31.92
N ARG A 24 0.20 11.14 -31.68
CA ARG A 24 0.88 11.04 -30.39
C ARG A 24 2.37 10.77 -30.56
N VAL A 25 3.19 11.35 -29.68
CA VAL A 25 4.63 11.08 -29.62
C VAL A 25 4.86 9.79 -28.83
N ALA A 26 5.66 8.88 -29.36
CA ALA A 26 6.13 7.70 -28.66
C ALA A 26 7.09 8.14 -27.55
N GLY A 27 6.73 7.88 -26.30
CA GLY A 27 7.58 8.18 -25.15
C GLY A 27 7.98 6.91 -24.40
N ASP A 28 9.14 6.95 -23.75
CA ASP A 28 9.68 5.85 -22.94
C ASP A 28 8.64 5.18 -22.02
N LYS A 29 7.78 5.96 -21.35
CA LYS A 29 6.76 5.43 -20.44
C LYS A 29 5.69 4.56 -21.13
N ASP A 30 5.35 4.87 -22.37
CA ASP A 30 4.35 4.11 -23.12
C ASP A 30 4.91 2.75 -23.57
N ILE A 31 6.20 2.75 -23.92
CA ILE A 31 6.95 1.56 -24.32
C ILE A 31 7.16 0.63 -23.12
N ASP A 32 7.58 1.19 -21.98
CA ASP A 32 7.80 0.43 -20.75
C ASP A 32 6.49 -0.23 -20.26
N LEU A 33 5.35 0.46 -20.39
CA LEU A 33 4.05 -0.07 -20.01
C LEU A 33 3.65 -1.31 -20.85
N LEU A 34 3.86 -1.26 -22.17
CA LEU A 34 3.57 -2.37 -23.06
C LEU A 34 4.55 -3.54 -22.87
N ALA A 35 5.83 -3.25 -22.65
CA ALA A 35 6.83 -4.26 -22.32
C ALA A 35 6.45 -5.02 -21.02
N ALA A 36 6.05 -4.27 -19.98
CA ALA A 36 5.58 -4.84 -18.72
C ALA A 36 4.34 -5.73 -18.91
N MET A 37 3.35 -5.30 -19.71
CA MET A 37 2.18 -6.12 -20.02
C MET A 37 2.51 -7.41 -20.79
N ALA A 38 3.52 -7.37 -21.66
CA ALA A 38 3.99 -8.53 -22.42
C ALA A 38 4.88 -9.49 -21.60
N GLY A 39 5.15 -9.18 -20.32
CA GLY A 39 5.99 -10.00 -19.44
C GLY A 39 7.50 -9.82 -19.65
N GLY A 40 7.92 -8.76 -20.36
CA GLY A 40 9.32 -8.41 -20.55
C GLY A 40 9.76 -7.32 -19.59
N ASN A 41 10.85 -7.53 -18.84
CA ASN A 41 11.56 -6.43 -18.18
C ASN A 41 12.54 -5.81 -19.17
N ARG A 42 12.42 -4.51 -19.42
CA ARG A 42 13.48 -3.74 -20.08
C ARG A 42 14.64 -3.66 -19.09
N LEU A 43 15.69 -4.46 -19.30
CA LEU A 43 16.91 -4.37 -18.51
C LEU A 43 17.53 -2.99 -18.74
N ALA A 44 17.96 -2.32 -17.66
CA ALA A 44 18.61 -1.02 -17.74
C ALA A 44 19.80 -1.05 -18.72
N PRO A 45 20.10 0.06 -19.43
CA PRO A 45 21.21 0.09 -20.38
C PRO A 45 22.53 -0.17 -19.63
N GLY A 46 23.15 -1.33 -19.82
CA GLY A 46 24.44 -1.66 -19.19
C GLY A 46 24.83 -3.14 -19.09
N GLY A 47 23.90 -4.09 -19.25
CA GLY A 47 24.20 -5.52 -19.20
C GLY A 47 24.70 -6.08 -20.54
N ALA A 48 25.95 -6.55 -20.60
CA ALA A 48 26.64 -6.97 -21.83
C ALA A 48 26.12 -8.26 -22.49
N THR A 49 25.13 -8.96 -21.93
CA THR A 49 24.69 -10.30 -22.38
C THR A 49 23.26 -10.40 -22.91
N ALA A 50 22.57 -9.29 -23.19
CA ALA A 50 21.14 -9.29 -23.58
C ALA A 50 20.79 -8.62 -24.92
N LYS A 51 21.77 -8.26 -25.77
CA LYS A 51 21.52 -7.39 -26.96
C LYS A 51 20.62 -7.99 -28.06
N ALA A 52 20.47 -9.31 -28.14
CA ALA A 52 19.69 -9.95 -29.22
C ALA A 52 18.20 -10.13 -28.87
N THR A 53 17.87 -10.37 -27.59
CA THR A 53 16.50 -10.55 -27.10
C THR A 53 15.79 -9.22 -26.84
N THR A 54 16.52 -8.17 -26.48
CA THR A 54 15.94 -6.83 -26.25
C THR A 54 15.48 -6.16 -27.54
N LEU A 55 16.25 -6.24 -28.63
CA LEU A 55 15.85 -5.64 -29.91
C LEU A 55 14.52 -6.19 -30.43
N PHE A 56 14.30 -7.50 -30.28
CA PHE A 56 13.07 -8.16 -30.75
C PHE A 56 11.85 -7.76 -29.91
N ASN A 57 11.99 -7.75 -28.58
CA ASN A 57 10.92 -7.33 -27.67
C ASN A 57 10.60 -5.83 -27.81
N ASP A 58 11.60 -4.98 -27.95
CA ASP A 58 11.42 -3.53 -28.12
C ASP A 58 10.70 -3.24 -29.45
N ILE A 59 11.06 -3.91 -30.54
CA ILE A 59 10.40 -3.73 -31.85
C ILE A 59 8.95 -4.21 -31.82
N VAL A 60 8.66 -5.34 -31.17
CA VAL A 60 7.29 -5.89 -31.08
C VAL A 60 6.40 -5.04 -30.16
N ALA A 61 6.93 -4.59 -29.01
CA ALA A 61 6.21 -3.70 -28.10
C ALA A 61 5.90 -2.34 -28.75
N ASN A 62 6.88 -1.77 -29.47
CA ASN A 62 6.71 -0.50 -30.20
C ASN A 62 5.74 -0.64 -31.38
N GLY A 63 5.75 -1.79 -32.06
CA GLY A 63 4.77 -2.12 -33.08
C GLY A 63 3.35 -2.16 -32.49
N LEU A 64 3.14 -2.93 -31.42
CA LEU A 64 1.83 -3.04 -30.77
C LEU A 64 1.33 -1.72 -30.17
N TRP A 65 2.23 -0.83 -29.73
CA TRP A 65 1.87 0.52 -29.32
C TRP A 65 1.12 1.28 -30.42
N THR A 66 1.55 1.16 -31.69
CA THR A 66 0.83 1.77 -32.82
C THR A 66 -0.56 1.15 -33.04
N GLY A 67 -0.72 -0.14 -32.74
CA GLY A 67 -2.03 -0.81 -32.73
C GLY A 67 -2.95 -0.28 -31.64
N ALA A 68 -2.40 0.05 -30.46
CA ALA A 68 -3.16 0.69 -29.38
C ALA A 68 -3.66 2.09 -29.78
N LEU A 69 -2.89 2.86 -30.58
CA LEU A 69 -3.36 4.13 -31.13
C LEU A 69 -4.54 3.93 -32.10
N VAL A 70 -4.48 2.93 -32.97
CA VAL A 70 -5.61 2.56 -33.86
C VAL A 70 -6.86 2.24 -33.06
N SER A 71 -6.71 1.40 -32.02
CA SER A 71 -7.81 1.06 -31.11
C SER A 71 -8.41 2.30 -30.43
N ARG A 72 -7.57 3.26 -30.05
CA ARG A 72 -8.04 4.53 -29.46
C ARG A 72 -8.83 5.36 -30.47
N VAL A 73 -8.37 5.49 -31.71
CA VAL A 73 -9.12 6.21 -32.75
C VAL A 73 -10.48 5.57 -32.96
N ILE A 74 -10.55 4.23 -33.00
CA ILE A 74 -11.80 3.50 -33.19
C ILE A 74 -12.76 3.69 -32.00
N GLY A 75 -12.26 3.60 -30.77
CA GLY A 75 -13.08 3.70 -29.56
C GLY A 75 -13.49 5.13 -29.17
N THR A 76 -12.80 6.16 -29.67
CA THR A 76 -13.04 7.56 -29.26
C THR A 76 -13.46 8.50 -30.38
N ARG A 77 -13.12 8.20 -31.63
CA ARG A 77 -13.35 9.10 -32.78
C ARG A 77 -14.24 8.48 -33.84
N LEU A 78 -13.90 7.30 -34.37
CA LEU A 78 -14.58 6.71 -35.53
C LEU A 78 -14.56 5.17 -35.52
N PRO A 79 -15.69 4.48 -35.25
CA PRO A 79 -17.01 5.05 -34.99
C PRO A 79 -17.16 5.75 -33.63
N GLY A 80 -16.29 5.51 -32.66
CA GLY A 80 -16.32 6.15 -31.35
C GLY A 80 -16.98 5.29 -30.25
N PRO A 81 -17.41 5.90 -29.12
CA PRO A 81 -17.94 5.19 -27.97
C PRO A 81 -19.05 4.17 -28.31
N GLY A 82 -18.97 2.98 -27.71
CA GLY A 82 -19.89 1.86 -27.96
C GLY A 82 -19.59 1.00 -29.19
N THR A 83 -18.48 1.25 -29.88
CA THR A 83 -17.98 0.36 -30.94
C THR A 83 -17.55 -1.00 -30.37
N ILE A 84 -17.93 -2.10 -31.03
CA ILE A 84 -17.50 -3.46 -30.66
C ILE A 84 -16.49 -3.97 -31.69
N TYR A 85 -15.32 -4.41 -31.23
CA TYR A 85 -14.29 -5.02 -32.09
C TYR A 85 -14.64 -6.47 -32.44
N LEU A 86 -14.62 -6.81 -33.73
CA LEU A 86 -14.79 -8.19 -34.22
C LEU A 86 -13.47 -8.82 -34.65
N GLY A 87 -12.58 -8.02 -35.24
CA GLY A 87 -11.29 -8.50 -35.73
C GLY A 87 -10.39 -7.34 -36.12
N GLN A 88 -9.09 -7.59 -36.07
CA GLN A 88 -8.07 -6.62 -36.42
C GLN A 88 -6.87 -7.36 -37.00
N ASP A 89 -6.46 -6.94 -38.19
CA ASP A 89 -5.24 -7.38 -38.83
C ASP A 89 -4.25 -6.22 -38.88
N PHE A 90 -3.00 -6.50 -38.52
CA PHE A 90 -1.91 -5.54 -38.55
C PHE A 90 -0.71 -6.08 -39.32
N ARG A 91 -0.12 -5.21 -40.13
CA ARG A 91 1.16 -5.39 -40.79
C ARG A 91 2.10 -4.28 -40.35
N PHE A 92 3.11 -4.63 -39.58
CA PHE A 92 4.17 -3.71 -39.15
C PHE A 92 5.16 -3.53 -40.30
N VAL A 93 5.22 -2.32 -40.85
CA VAL A 93 6.01 -1.99 -42.04
C VAL A 93 7.39 -1.45 -41.67
N LYS A 94 7.47 -0.65 -40.60
CA LYS A 94 8.71 -0.05 -40.10
C LYS A 94 8.73 -0.01 -38.57
N PRO A 95 9.91 -0.09 -37.93
CA PRO A 95 10.01 0.07 -36.49
C PRO A 95 9.68 1.50 -36.07
N VAL A 96 9.08 1.62 -34.88
CA VAL A 96 8.88 2.91 -34.20
C VAL A 96 9.90 3.00 -33.06
N VAL A 97 10.52 4.16 -32.90
CA VAL A 97 11.49 4.43 -31.84
C VAL A 97 11.00 5.54 -30.91
N ASP A 98 11.60 5.62 -29.73
CA ASP A 98 11.33 6.72 -28.79
C ASP A 98 11.54 8.08 -29.47
N GLY A 99 10.62 9.02 -29.22
CA GLY A 99 10.58 10.34 -29.84
C GLY A 99 9.90 10.40 -31.21
N ASP A 100 9.52 9.27 -31.84
CA ASP A 100 8.76 9.29 -33.09
C ASP A 100 7.36 9.87 -32.87
N THR A 101 6.91 10.72 -33.80
CA THR A 101 5.54 11.24 -33.78
C THR A 101 4.68 10.41 -34.72
N ILE A 102 3.79 9.60 -34.15
CA ILE A 102 2.95 8.68 -34.92
C ILE A 102 1.53 9.22 -35.04
N THR A 103 1.01 9.24 -36.26
CA THR A 103 -0.38 9.58 -36.58
C THR A 103 -1.13 8.33 -37.00
N ALA A 104 -2.04 7.86 -36.16
CA ALA A 104 -2.95 6.77 -36.49
C ALA A 104 -4.19 7.34 -37.19
N THR A 105 -4.53 6.77 -38.34
CA THR A 105 -5.67 7.17 -39.18
C THR A 105 -6.53 5.94 -39.46
N VAL A 106 -7.84 6.11 -39.34
CA VAL A 106 -8.85 5.08 -39.58
C VAL A 106 -9.79 5.61 -40.66
N ARG A 107 -10.10 4.78 -41.65
CA ARG A 107 -11.00 5.11 -42.76
C ARG A 107 -12.09 4.06 -42.94
N VAL A 108 -13.33 4.48 -43.15
CA VAL A 108 -14.43 3.59 -43.51
C VAL A 108 -14.28 3.12 -44.95
N VAL A 109 -14.09 1.83 -45.15
CA VAL A 109 -13.94 1.22 -46.49
C VAL A 109 -15.26 0.63 -46.96
N GLN A 110 -16.00 -0.03 -46.06
CA GLN A 110 -17.23 -0.71 -46.43
C GLN A 110 -18.18 -0.85 -45.24
N LYS A 111 -19.49 -0.85 -45.52
CA LYS A 111 -20.56 -1.06 -44.55
C LYS A 111 -21.37 -2.30 -44.92
N TYR A 112 -21.71 -3.10 -43.91
CA TYR A 112 -22.53 -4.31 -44.01
C TYR A 112 -23.81 -4.10 -43.19
N PRO A 113 -24.95 -3.79 -43.83
CA PRO A 113 -26.19 -3.44 -43.13
C PRO A 113 -26.76 -4.57 -42.26
N ASP A 114 -26.66 -5.82 -42.72
CA ASP A 114 -27.32 -6.98 -42.10
C ASP A 114 -26.95 -7.20 -40.63
N ASN A 115 -25.73 -6.83 -40.25
CA ASN A 115 -25.20 -6.99 -38.90
C ASN A 115 -24.56 -5.69 -38.35
N ARG A 116 -24.77 -4.55 -39.02
CA ARG A 116 -24.16 -3.24 -38.68
C ARG A 116 -22.63 -3.26 -38.60
N THR A 117 -22.02 -4.16 -39.35
CA THR A 117 -20.55 -4.28 -39.37
C THR A 117 -19.96 -3.26 -40.34
N VAL A 118 -18.81 -2.71 -39.96
CA VAL A 118 -18.06 -1.73 -40.75
C VAL A 118 -16.63 -2.25 -40.90
N ALA A 119 -16.16 -2.28 -42.14
CA ALA A 119 -14.76 -2.54 -42.46
C ALA A 119 -14.01 -1.20 -42.50
N LEU A 120 -12.91 -1.16 -41.76
CA LEU A 120 -12.07 0.01 -41.60
C LEU A 120 -10.66 -0.29 -42.12
N GLU A 121 -10.10 0.63 -42.89
CA GLU A 121 -8.67 0.68 -43.19
C GLU A 121 -7.98 1.42 -42.04
N THR A 122 -6.86 0.89 -41.55
CA THR A 122 -6.11 1.44 -40.43
C THR A 122 -4.66 1.65 -40.83
N ILE A 123 -4.16 2.88 -40.72
CA ILE A 123 -2.81 3.26 -41.13
C ILE A 123 -2.17 4.09 -40.02
N CYS A 124 -0.91 3.81 -39.70
CA CYS A 124 -0.08 4.70 -38.89
C CYS A 124 1.08 5.24 -39.72
N SER A 125 1.30 6.55 -39.68
CA SER A 125 2.42 7.23 -40.31
C SER A 125 3.31 7.96 -39.30
N ASN A 126 4.60 8.06 -39.59
CA ASN A 126 5.55 8.82 -38.78
C ASN A 126 5.62 10.30 -39.22
N GLN A 127 6.45 11.08 -38.52
CA GLN A 127 6.73 12.50 -38.81
C GLN A 127 7.29 12.78 -40.22
N LYS A 128 7.79 11.76 -40.91
CA LYS A 128 8.28 11.84 -42.30
C LYS A 128 7.23 11.40 -43.32
N ALA A 129 5.98 11.23 -42.89
CA ALA A 129 4.86 10.70 -43.69
C ALA A 129 5.09 9.29 -44.24
N GLU A 130 5.96 8.50 -43.61
CA GLU A 130 6.18 7.11 -43.98
C GLU A 130 5.25 6.19 -43.19
N TYR A 131 4.70 5.16 -43.84
CA TYR A 131 3.86 4.17 -43.16
C TYR A 131 4.70 3.27 -42.25
N VAL A 132 4.29 3.19 -40.97
CA VAL A 132 4.88 2.31 -39.95
C VAL A 132 3.99 1.10 -39.66
N LEU A 133 2.67 1.27 -39.78
CA LEU A 133 1.69 0.20 -39.67
C LEU A 133 0.61 0.37 -40.74
N THR A 134 0.21 -0.74 -41.35
CA THR A 134 -1.01 -0.82 -42.16
C THR A 134 -1.86 -1.99 -41.66
N GLY A 135 -3.17 -1.92 -41.85
CA GLY A 135 -4.06 -2.94 -41.31
C GLY A 135 -5.52 -2.71 -41.69
N THR A 136 -6.36 -3.65 -41.25
CA THR A 136 -7.80 -3.60 -41.43
C THR A 136 -8.49 -3.99 -40.13
N ALA A 137 -9.54 -3.25 -39.76
CA ALA A 137 -10.37 -3.56 -38.60
C ALA A 137 -11.80 -3.87 -39.04
N MET A 138 -12.41 -4.86 -38.39
CA MET A 138 -13.83 -5.15 -38.51
C MET A 138 -14.50 -4.83 -37.18
N VAL A 139 -15.50 -3.96 -37.21
CA VAL A 139 -16.19 -3.49 -36.01
C VAL A 139 -17.69 -3.46 -36.20
N ILE A 140 -18.46 -3.61 -35.12
CA ILE A 140 -19.88 -3.27 -35.10
C ILE A 140 -20.00 -1.82 -34.65
N ALA A 141 -20.57 -0.97 -35.51
CA ALA A 141 -20.85 0.41 -35.15
C ALA A 141 -22.13 0.49 -34.29
N PRO A 142 -22.17 1.39 -33.29
CA PRO A 142 -23.33 1.59 -32.43
C PRO A 142 -24.55 2.07 -33.21
N ASP A 143 -25.76 1.72 -32.76
CA ASP A 143 -27.04 2.16 -33.34
C ASP A 143 -27.64 3.38 -32.64
N LYS A 144 -27.10 3.75 -31.49
CA LYS A 144 -27.54 4.88 -30.68
C LYS A 144 -26.38 5.82 -30.42
N SER A 145 -26.73 7.10 -30.28
CA SER A 145 -25.77 8.09 -29.82
C SER A 145 -25.38 7.81 -28.37
N ILE A 146 -24.08 7.79 -28.11
CA ILE A 146 -23.48 7.56 -26.79
C ILE A 146 -22.53 8.72 -26.52
N GLU A 147 -22.79 9.40 -25.41
CA GLU A 147 -21.90 10.40 -24.84
C GLU A 147 -21.03 9.73 -23.78
N TRP A 148 -19.71 9.93 -23.85
CA TRP A 148 -18.76 9.40 -22.89
C TRP A 148 -17.78 10.48 -22.43
N THR A 149 -17.63 10.63 -21.13
CA THR A 149 -16.69 11.59 -20.54
C THR A 149 -15.30 10.97 -20.45
N GLU A 150 -14.34 11.54 -21.18
CA GLU A 150 -12.95 11.07 -21.12
C GLU A 150 -12.26 11.60 -19.85
N GLY A 151 -12.11 10.73 -18.84
CA GLY A 151 -11.28 11.03 -17.68
C GLY A 151 -9.78 10.92 -18.00
N ALA A 152 -8.94 11.68 -17.29
CA ALA A 152 -7.49 11.52 -17.41
C ALA A 152 -7.12 10.05 -17.08
N PRO A 153 -6.40 9.34 -17.98
CA PRO A 153 -6.00 7.97 -17.69
C PRO A 153 -4.98 7.97 -16.56
N SER A 154 -5.42 7.66 -15.35
CA SER A 154 -4.52 7.24 -14.28
C SER A 154 -4.33 5.74 -14.39
N VAL A 155 -3.30 5.30 -15.13
CA VAL A 155 -2.79 3.95 -14.96
C VAL A 155 -1.95 3.96 -13.69
N SER A 156 -2.61 3.80 -12.54
CA SER A 156 -1.96 3.08 -11.45
C SER A 156 -2.04 1.63 -11.91
N LEU A 157 -0.92 1.04 -12.34
CA LEU A 157 -0.87 -0.40 -12.56
C LEU A 157 -1.42 -1.02 -11.27
N PRO A 158 -2.63 -1.61 -11.27
CA PRO A 158 -3.07 -2.33 -10.11
C PRO A 158 -2.04 -3.42 -9.94
N ASP A 159 -1.49 -3.52 -8.73
CA ASP A 159 -0.68 -4.65 -8.31
C ASP A 159 -1.18 -5.90 -9.04
N THR A 160 -0.28 -6.57 -9.75
CA THR A 160 -0.52 -7.87 -10.35
C THR A 160 -0.88 -8.85 -9.23
N LYS A 161 -2.12 -8.79 -8.72
CA LYS A 161 -2.66 -9.61 -7.62
C LYS A 161 -1.57 -10.05 -6.63
N ARG A 162 -0.74 -9.13 -6.14
CA ARG A 162 0.05 -9.45 -4.95
C ARG A 162 -0.97 -9.41 -3.83
N ALA A 163 -1.49 -10.59 -3.49
CA ALA A 163 -2.19 -10.82 -2.24
C ALA A 163 -1.47 -10.01 -1.17
N SER A 164 -2.19 -9.17 -0.43
CA SER A 164 -1.54 -8.35 0.60
C SER A 164 -0.70 -9.29 1.46
N ARG A 165 0.52 -8.88 1.82
CA ARG A 165 1.41 -9.71 2.65
C ARG A 165 0.78 -10.03 4.01
N TYR A 166 -0.30 -9.34 4.38
CA TYR A 166 -1.13 -9.62 5.53
C TYR A 166 -2.20 -10.69 5.33
N GLU A 167 -2.54 -11.11 4.11
CA GLU A 167 -3.63 -12.08 3.88
C GLU A 167 -3.42 -13.40 4.61
N GLY A 168 -2.18 -13.92 4.63
CA GLY A 168 -1.83 -15.10 5.41
C GLY A 168 -2.06 -14.90 6.91
N PHE A 169 -1.60 -13.77 7.46
CA PHE A 169 -1.83 -13.40 8.86
C PHE A 169 -3.31 -13.19 9.18
N VAL A 170 -4.07 -12.61 8.26
CA VAL A 170 -5.52 -12.41 8.39
C VAL A 170 -6.23 -13.77 8.42
N ALA A 171 -5.86 -14.69 7.51
CA ALA A 171 -6.43 -16.03 7.50
C ALA A 171 -6.13 -16.80 8.80
N GLU A 172 -4.89 -16.73 9.29
CA GLU A 172 -4.49 -17.30 10.57
C GLU A 172 -5.30 -16.68 11.72
N ALA A 173 -5.35 -15.35 11.83
CA ALA A 173 -6.05 -14.65 12.90
C ALA A 173 -7.55 -14.99 12.94
N ARG A 174 -8.17 -15.17 11.77
CA ARG A 174 -9.59 -15.57 11.63
C ARG A 174 -9.84 -17.04 11.98
N SER A 175 -8.82 -17.90 11.91
CA SER A 175 -8.96 -19.30 12.33
C SER A 175 -9.00 -19.46 13.86
N LEU A 176 -8.62 -18.41 14.60
CA LEU A 176 -8.58 -18.40 16.05
C LEU A 176 -9.88 -17.78 16.62
N PRO A 177 -10.31 -18.15 17.84
CA PRO A 177 -11.50 -17.56 18.46
C PRO A 177 -11.39 -16.03 18.56
N PRO A 178 -12.45 -15.24 18.30
CA PRO A 178 -12.38 -13.80 18.44
C PRO A 178 -12.05 -13.42 19.90
N VAL A 179 -11.32 -12.32 20.08
CA VAL A 179 -11.02 -11.77 21.41
C VAL A 179 -11.82 -10.51 21.65
N ARG A 180 -12.20 -10.27 22.90
CA ARG A 180 -12.95 -9.06 23.25
C ARG A 180 -12.06 -7.83 23.18
N ALA A 181 -12.45 -6.85 22.37
CA ALA A 181 -11.69 -5.63 22.13
C ALA A 181 -12.51 -4.40 22.51
N ALA A 182 -11.97 -3.51 23.34
CA ALA A 182 -12.62 -2.24 23.64
C ALA A 182 -12.38 -1.26 22.48
N ILE A 183 -13.44 -0.91 21.76
CA ILE A 183 -13.41 0.20 20.81
C ILE A 183 -13.69 1.47 21.60
N VAL A 184 -12.66 2.27 21.81
CA VAL A 184 -12.71 3.43 22.71
C VAL A 184 -13.26 4.64 21.98
N HIS A 185 -14.35 5.19 22.48
CA HIS A 185 -15.05 6.37 21.98
C HIS A 185 -15.33 6.32 20.46
N PRO A 186 -16.11 5.34 19.94
CA PRO A 186 -16.44 5.24 18.53
C PRO A 186 -17.60 6.18 18.13
N CYS A 187 -17.43 7.48 18.33
CA CYS A 187 -18.48 8.48 18.10
C CYS A 187 -18.43 9.10 16.68
N SER A 188 -17.95 8.38 15.68
CA SER A 188 -17.95 8.80 14.27
C SER A 188 -18.32 7.65 13.35
N ALA A 189 -18.91 7.97 12.19
CA ALA A 189 -19.32 6.97 11.20
C ALA A 189 -18.18 6.02 10.82
N GLY A 190 -16.98 6.55 10.56
CA GLY A 190 -15.80 5.74 10.24
C GLY A 190 -15.34 4.83 11.38
N ALA A 191 -15.48 5.26 12.64
CA ALA A 191 -15.13 4.43 13.80
C ALA A 191 -16.15 3.30 14.02
N ILE A 192 -17.45 3.59 13.83
CA ILE A 192 -18.50 2.57 13.88
C ILE A 192 -18.32 1.56 12.75
N GLN A 193 -18.11 2.03 11.52
CA GLN A 193 -17.84 1.16 10.37
C GLN A 193 -16.64 0.25 10.65
N ALA A 194 -15.54 0.80 11.17
CA ALA A 194 -14.38 0.01 11.54
C ALA A 194 -14.70 -1.08 12.59
N ALA A 195 -15.47 -0.74 13.62
CA ALA A 195 -15.87 -1.69 14.68
C ALA A 195 -16.72 -2.86 14.11
N VAL A 196 -17.63 -2.56 13.20
CA VAL A 196 -18.48 -3.57 12.55
C VAL A 196 -17.67 -4.42 11.60
N GLU A 197 -16.78 -3.82 10.82
CA GLU A 197 -15.93 -4.52 9.86
C GLU A 197 -15.02 -5.54 10.55
N VAL A 198 -14.35 -5.19 11.66
CA VAL A 198 -13.50 -6.13 12.39
C VAL A 198 -14.29 -7.28 13.01
N ARG A 199 -15.54 -7.03 13.43
CA ARG A 199 -16.46 -8.06 13.91
C ARG A 199 -16.87 -9.02 12.79
N GLN A 200 -17.31 -8.48 11.65
CA GLN A 200 -17.72 -9.27 10.48
C GLN A 200 -16.57 -10.13 9.93
N LYS A 201 -15.32 -9.64 10.05
CA LYS A 201 -14.14 -10.43 9.70
C LYS A 201 -13.81 -11.51 10.72
N GLY A 202 -14.43 -11.52 11.90
CA GLY A 202 -14.19 -12.50 12.96
C GLY A 202 -12.90 -12.28 13.74
N LEU A 203 -12.33 -11.06 13.69
CA LEU A 203 -11.07 -10.75 14.38
C LEU A 203 -11.31 -10.41 15.85
N PHE A 204 -12.33 -9.61 16.12
CA PHE A 204 -12.68 -9.14 17.47
C PHE A 204 -14.16 -9.33 17.78
N GLU A 205 -14.44 -9.43 19.07
CA GLU A 205 -15.76 -9.19 19.66
C GLU A 205 -15.76 -7.77 20.26
N PRO A 206 -16.33 -6.76 19.56
CA PRO A 206 -16.23 -5.38 20.00
C PRO A 206 -17.07 -5.10 21.25
N LEU A 207 -16.47 -4.40 22.21
CA LEU A 207 -17.16 -3.67 23.27
C LEU A 207 -17.01 -2.17 22.99
N LEU A 208 -18.11 -1.49 22.69
CA LEU A 208 -18.08 -0.06 22.37
C LEU A 208 -18.10 0.73 23.69
N VAL A 209 -17.04 1.49 23.98
CA VAL A 209 -16.93 2.25 25.23
C VAL A 209 -17.07 3.73 24.93
N GLY A 210 -18.15 4.38 25.35
CA GLY A 210 -18.39 5.80 25.06
C GLY A 210 -19.82 6.22 25.35
N PRO A 211 -20.17 7.49 25.10
CA PRO A 211 -21.53 7.98 25.35
C PRO A 211 -22.50 7.26 24.41
N GLU A 212 -23.41 6.46 24.97
CA GLU A 212 -24.29 5.56 24.21
C GLU A 212 -25.09 6.33 23.15
N ALA A 213 -25.66 7.48 23.54
CA ALA A 213 -26.40 8.35 22.63
C ALA A 213 -25.57 8.78 21.41
N LYS A 214 -24.27 9.09 21.59
CA LYS A 214 -23.37 9.50 20.49
C LYS A 214 -22.96 8.31 19.62
N ILE A 215 -22.74 7.15 20.22
CA ILE A 215 -22.42 5.91 19.50
C ILE A 215 -23.59 5.53 18.58
N ARG A 216 -24.82 5.55 19.11
CA ARG A 216 -26.03 5.24 18.33
C ARG A 216 -26.27 6.26 17.23
N ALA A 217 -26.12 7.56 17.51
CA ALA A 217 -26.22 8.61 16.49
C ALA A 217 -25.16 8.45 15.38
N ALA A 218 -23.93 8.06 15.73
CA ALA A 218 -22.88 7.80 14.74
C ALA A 218 -23.18 6.57 13.87
N ALA A 219 -23.82 5.55 14.43
CA ALA A 219 -24.26 4.37 13.70
C ALA A 219 -25.42 4.69 12.74
N GLU A 220 -26.40 5.47 13.21
CA GLU A 220 -27.51 5.97 12.38
C GLU A 220 -26.99 6.81 11.20
N ALA A 221 -26.07 7.74 11.47
CA ALA A 221 -25.44 8.55 10.43
C ALA A 221 -24.65 7.73 9.40
N ALA A 222 -24.13 6.56 9.80
CA ALA A 222 -23.46 5.62 8.92
C ALA A 222 -24.43 4.66 8.19
N GLY A 223 -25.71 4.64 8.56
CA GLY A 223 -26.67 3.64 8.07
C GLY A 223 -26.34 2.22 8.52
N ILE A 224 -25.69 2.06 9.68
CA ILE A 224 -25.21 0.78 10.19
C ILE A 224 -26.02 0.35 11.41
N ASP A 225 -26.56 -0.86 11.38
CA ASP A 225 -27.14 -1.51 12.56
C ASP A 225 -26.03 -2.09 13.45
N LEU A 226 -26.06 -1.73 14.74
CA LEU A 226 -25.11 -2.24 15.73
C LEU A 226 -25.45 -3.65 16.22
N GLY A 227 -26.67 -4.13 15.97
CA GLY A 227 -27.14 -5.43 16.44
C GLY A 227 -26.98 -5.60 17.95
N ASP A 228 -26.36 -6.71 18.34
CA ASP A 228 -26.08 -7.14 19.71
C ASP A 228 -24.71 -6.69 20.25
N MET A 229 -24.03 -5.73 19.59
CA MET A 229 -22.76 -5.20 20.13
C MET A 229 -22.99 -4.54 21.49
N ALA A 230 -22.23 -4.99 22.49
CA ALA A 230 -22.28 -4.42 23.83
C ALA A 230 -21.76 -2.98 23.83
N ILE A 231 -22.46 -2.11 24.58
CA ILE A 231 -22.09 -0.71 24.78
C ILE A 231 -21.88 -0.48 26.28
N GLU A 232 -20.71 0.05 26.64
CA GLU A 232 -20.42 0.56 27.98
C GLU A 232 -20.65 2.09 27.97
N ASP A 233 -21.78 2.53 28.52
CA ASP A 233 -22.15 3.94 28.54
C ASP A 233 -21.31 4.74 29.54
N VAL A 234 -20.62 5.76 29.03
CA VAL A 234 -19.76 6.67 29.79
C VAL A 234 -19.85 8.09 29.23
N PRO A 235 -19.71 9.14 30.04
CA PRO A 235 -20.16 10.49 29.67
C PRO A 235 -19.35 11.18 28.57
N HIS A 236 -18.05 10.90 28.43
CA HIS A 236 -17.17 11.57 27.45
C HIS A 236 -15.94 10.74 27.08
N SER A 237 -15.10 11.25 26.17
CA SER A 237 -13.92 10.57 25.63
C SER A 237 -12.89 10.18 26.69
N HIS A 238 -12.55 11.08 27.60
CA HIS A 238 -11.61 10.77 28.69
C HIS A 238 -12.13 9.67 29.63
N ALA A 239 -13.43 9.68 29.95
CA ALA A 239 -14.07 8.63 30.75
C ALA A 239 -14.05 7.29 30.00
N ALA A 240 -14.26 7.30 28.68
CA ALA A 240 -14.13 6.11 27.85
C ALA A 240 -12.71 5.54 27.84
N ALA A 241 -11.69 6.40 27.74
CA ALA A 241 -10.30 5.97 27.80
C ALA A 241 -9.97 5.34 29.17
N ALA A 242 -10.33 6.00 30.27
CA ALA A 242 -10.13 5.47 31.62
C ALA A 242 -10.85 4.14 31.83
N ARG A 243 -12.13 4.05 31.42
CA ARG A 243 -12.93 2.84 31.55
C ARG A 243 -12.38 1.68 30.72
N ALA A 244 -11.93 1.95 29.50
CA ALA A 244 -11.31 0.93 28.65
C ALA A 244 -10.02 0.38 29.29
N VAL A 245 -9.22 1.24 29.93
CA VAL A 245 -8.03 0.84 30.68
C VAL A 245 -8.41 -0.08 31.86
N GLU A 246 -9.40 0.29 32.66
CA GLU A 246 -9.91 -0.55 33.77
C GLU A 246 -10.36 -1.94 33.27
N LEU A 247 -11.13 -1.97 32.19
CA LEU A 247 -11.60 -3.22 31.58
C LEU A 247 -10.44 -4.10 31.09
N ALA A 248 -9.38 -3.49 30.54
CA ALA A 248 -8.20 -4.22 30.09
C ALA A 248 -7.39 -4.78 31.28
N VAL A 249 -7.20 -4.00 32.34
CA VAL A 249 -6.52 -4.45 33.57
C VAL A 249 -7.30 -5.59 34.23
N GLY A 250 -8.62 -5.49 34.26
CA GLY A 250 -9.50 -6.53 34.79
C GLY A 250 -9.61 -7.78 33.91
N GLY A 251 -8.98 -7.80 32.73
CA GLY A 251 -9.03 -8.91 31.79
C GLY A 251 -10.36 -9.06 31.04
N ALA A 252 -11.28 -8.10 31.18
CA ALA A 252 -12.56 -8.09 30.47
C ALA A 252 -12.39 -7.82 28.97
N VAL A 253 -11.31 -7.13 28.57
CA VAL A 253 -10.89 -6.97 27.18
C VAL A 253 -9.41 -7.26 27.03
N SER A 254 -8.99 -7.79 25.88
CA SER A 254 -7.59 -8.15 25.60
C SER A 254 -6.91 -7.21 24.62
N VAL A 255 -7.66 -6.30 24.00
CA VAL A 255 -7.16 -5.33 23.02
C VAL A 255 -7.87 -3.99 23.24
N LEU A 256 -7.13 -2.90 23.15
CA LEU A 256 -7.70 -1.55 23.06
C LEU A 256 -7.64 -1.08 21.61
N VAL A 257 -8.71 -0.50 21.10
CA VAL A 257 -8.76 0.06 19.74
C VAL A 257 -9.21 1.50 19.84
N LYS A 258 -8.42 2.41 19.28
CA LYS A 258 -8.74 3.82 19.25
C LYS A 258 -9.88 4.09 18.26
N GLY A 259 -10.99 4.64 18.75
CA GLY A 259 -12.10 5.15 17.94
C GLY A 259 -11.86 6.58 17.46
N SER A 260 -12.81 7.48 17.75
CA SER A 260 -12.81 8.86 17.23
C SER A 260 -12.17 9.91 18.16
N LEU A 261 -11.75 9.52 19.37
CA LEU A 261 -10.98 10.38 20.28
C LEU A 261 -9.57 10.68 19.76
N HIS A 262 -8.88 11.66 20.34
CA HIS A 262 -7.49 11.91 20.00
C HIS A 262 -6.55 10.87 20.63
N THR A 263 -5.39 10.65 20.00
CA THR A 263 -4.41 9.64 20.43
C THR A 263 -3.85 9.94 21.82
N ASP A 264 -3.65 11.21 22.14
CA ASP A 264 -3.19 11.68 23.45
C ASP A 264 -4.20 11.38 24.57
N GLU A 265 -5.51 11.46 24.30
CA GLU A 265 -6.54 11.10 25.28
C GLU A 265 -6.46 9.62 25.68
N LEU A 266 -6.34 8.73 24.68
CA LEU A 266 -6.22 7.28 24.94
C LEU A 266 -4.88 6.93 25.59
N LEU A 267 -3.78 7.41 25.01
CA LEU A 267 -2.45 7.11 25.54
C LEU A 267 -2.22 7.76 26.90
N GLY A 268 -2.82 8.92 27.17
CA GLY A 268 -2.80 9.58 28.47
C GLY A 268 -3.41 8.70 29.56
N ALA A 269 -4.55 8.06 29.29
CA ALA A 269 -5.16 7.09 30.22
C ALA A 269 -4.30 5.83 30.41
N VAL A 270 -3.73 5.30 29.33
CA VAL A 270 -2.83 4.12 29.38
C VAL A 270 -1.56 4.41 30.18
N LEU A 271 -0.98 5.61 30.01
CA LEU A 271 0.28 6.04 30.61
C LEU A 271 0.13 6.65 32.01
N ALA A 272 -1.11 6.85 32.48
CA ALA A 272 -1.41 7.41 33.78
C ALA A 272 -0.76 6.58 34.91
N THR A 273 -0.32 7.27 35.96
CA THR A 273 0.19 6.61 37.17
C THR A 273 -0.92 5.78 37.80
N GLY A 274 -0.66 4.50 38.07
CA GLY A 274 -1.67 3.57 38.59
C GLY A 274 -2.62 2.99 37.54
N SER A 275 -2.40 3.23 36.24
CA SER A 275 -3.24 2.68 35.17
C SER A 275 -3.25 1.15 35.11
N GLY A 276 -2.26 0.48 35.71
CA GLY A 276 -2.12 -0.98 35.69
C GLY A 276 -1.69 -1.58 34.35
N LEU A 277 -1.68 -0.82 33.25
CA LEU A 277 -1.29 -1.29 31.91
C LEU A 277 0.18 -1.03 31.55
N LYS A 278 0.86 -0.15 32.30
CA LYS A 278 2.29 0.09 32.12
C LYS A 278 3.10 -1.15 32.50
N THR A 279 4.14 -1.41 31.72
CA THR A 279 5.19 -2.38 32.06
C THR A 279 6.48 -1.64 32.40
N GLU A 280 7.56 -2.37 32.68
CA GLU A 280 8.88 -1.78 32.84
C GLU A 280 9.46 -1.27 31.50
N ARG A 281 8.94 -1.74 30.37
CA ARG A 281 9.38 -1.32 29.05
C ARG A 281 8.74 0.00 28.63
N ARG A 282 9.50 0.81 27.90
CA ARG A 282 8.95 1.96 27.18
C ARG A 282 7.87 1.53 26.20
N ILE A 283 6.69 2.15 26.29
CA ILE A 283 5.63 2.01 25.30
C ILE A 283 6.08 2.64 23.98
N SER A 284 5.84 1.93 22.88
CA SER A 284 6.26 2.34 21.54
C SER A 284 5.24 1.98 20.48
N HIS A 285 5.28 2.68 19.34
CA HIS A 285 4.43 2.39 18.20
C HIS A 285 5.23 1.82 17.03
N VAL A 286 4.66 0.81 16.37
CA VAL A 286 5.18 0.27 15.12
C VAL A 286 4.19 0.50 13.98
N PHE A 287 4.70 0.94 12.84
CA PHE A 287 4.01 0.72 11.57
C PHE A 287 4.55 -0.54 10.92
N ALA A 288 3.67 -1.50 10.65
CA ALA A 288 3.99 -2.62 9.79
C ALA A 288 3.52 -2.30 8.37
N PHE A 289 4.47 -2.13 7.45
CA PHE A 289 4.20 -1.78 6.07
C PHE A 289 4.21 -2.98 5.14
N ASP A 290 3.19 -3.04 4.28
CA ASP A 290 3.20 -3.79 3.04
C ASP A 290 3.59 -2.82 1.91
N VAL A 291 4.88 -2.77 1.56
CA VAL A 291 5.42 -1.88 0.53
C VAL A 291 5.51 -2.66 -0.80
N PRO A 292 4.88 -2.20 -1.90
CA PRO A 292 4.93 -2.88 -3.18
C PRO A 292 6.35 -3.22 -3.65
N ALA A 293 7.26 -2.26 -3.54
CA ALA A 293 8.65 -2.35 -3.98
C ALA A 293 9.58 -3.17 -3.05
N TYR A 294 9.15 -3.53 -1.83
CA TYR A 294 9.98 -4.27 -0.88
C TYR A 294 9.52 -5.72 -0.74
N GLY A 295 10.43 -6.69 -0.73
CA GLY A 295 10.08 -8.12 -0.85
C GLY A 295 9.22 -8.67 0.29
N LYS A 296 9.27 -8.07 1.48
CA LYS A 296 8.72 -8.56 2.75
C LYS A 296 8.04 -7.43 3.55
N PRO A 297 7.26 -7.73 4.60
CA PRO A 297 6.78 -6.71 5.52
C PRO A 297 7.94 -5.90 6.11
N LEU A 298 7.78 -4.59 6.21
CA LEU A 298 8.79 -3.68 6.75
C LEU A 298 8.23 -2.97 7.98
N ILE A 299 8.90 -3.13 9.12
CA ILE A 299 8.51 -2.45 10.36
C ILE A 299 9.25 -1.11 10.47
N VAL A 300 8.55 -0.04 10.83
CA VAL A 300 9.16 1.24 11.20
C VAL A 300 8.74 1.60 12.62
N THR A 301 9.70 1.95 13.48
CA THR A 301 9.47 2.26 14.89
C THR A 301 10.48 3.30 15.42
N ASP A 302 10.16 4.27 16.28
CA ASP A 302 8.82 4.72 16.67
C ASP A 302 8.42 5.95 15.83
N ALA A 303 7.25 5.89 15.20
CA ALA A 303 6.77 6.92 14.29
C ALA A 303 5.49 7.64 14.77
N ALA A 304 5.05 7.42 16.02
CA ALA A 304 3.81 8.01 16.52
C ALA A 304 3.80 8.45 18.00
N ILE A 305 4.68 7.94 18.86
CA ILE A 305 4.60 8.18 20.32
C ILE A 305 5.84 8.91 20.85
N ASN A 306 7.04 8.39 20.60
CA ASN A 306 8.24 8.85 21.27
C ASN A 306 8.94 9.98 20.49
N ILE A 307 8.78 11.22 20.94
CA ILE A 307 9.30 12.44 20.27
C ILE A 307 10.82 12.38 20.07
N GLN A 308 11.58 12.33 21.17
CA GLN A 308 13.04 12.22 21.17
C GLN A 308 13.44 11.13 22.19
N PRO A 309 13.42 9.85 21.79
CA PRO A 309 13.70 8.76 22.72
C PRO A 309 15.18 8.77 23.13
N THR A 310 15.42 8.63 24.44
CA THR A 310 16.77 8.37 24.99
C THR A 310 17.30 7.00 24.54
N LEU A 311 18.59 6.73 24.71
CA LEU A 311 19.19 5.44 24.37
C LEU A 311 18.48 4.25 25.04
N ASP A 312 18.19 4.33 26.35
CA ASP A 312 17.46 3.27 27.06
C ASP A 312 16.03 3.08 26.54
N GLN A 313 15.37 4.18 26.16
CA GLN A 313 14.04 4.10 25.52
C GLN A 313 14.15 3.47 24.14
N LYS A 314 15.18 3.78 23.35
CA LYS A 314 15.42 3.16 22.04
C LYS A 314 15.69 1.66 22.16
N ARG A 315 16.40 1.22 23.21
CA ARG A 315 16.57 -0.21 23.52
C ARG A 315 15.22 -0.90 23.71
N ASP A 316 14.34 -0.33 24.51
CA ASP A 316 13.00 -0.90 24.74
C ASP A 316 12.13 -0.87 23.47
N ILE A 317 12.17 0.24 22.71
CA ILE A 317 11.49 0.36 21.40
C ILE A 317 11.97 -0.72 20.44
N CYS A 318 13.28 -0.96 20.39
CA CYS A 318 13.90 -2.02 19.58
C CYS A 318 13.39 -3.40 20.01
N GLN A 319 13.46 -3.72 21.31
CA GLN A 319 13.02 -5.01 21.83
C GLN A 319 11.53 -5.26 21.57
N ASN A 320 10.67 -4.25 21.73
CA ASN A 320 9.24 -4.38 21.42
C ASN A 320 8.99 -4.76 19.95
N ALA A 321 9.72 -4.15 19.01
CA ALA A 321 9.58 -4.45 17.58
C ALA A 321 10.13 -5.84 17.22
N ILE A 322 11.24 -6.26 17.82
CA ILE A 322 11.77 -7.63 17.68
C ILE A 322 10.73 -8.63 18.18
N ASP A 323 10.19 -8.43 19.37
CA ASP A 323 9.21 -9.34 19.98
C ASP A 323 7.93 -9.45 19.13
N LEU A 324 7.49 -8.36 18.49
CA LEU A 324 6.40 -8.42 17.51
C LEU A 324 6.74 -9.35 16.35
N LEU A 325 7.88 -9.15 15.68
CA LEU A 325 8.22 -9.97 14.51
C LEU A 325 8.47 -11.43 14.86
N ARG A 326 9.07 -11.69 16.03
CA ARG A 326 9.21 -13.06 16.56
C ARG A 326 7.86 -13.69 16.84
N ALA A 327 6.95 -12.93 17.46
CA ALA A 327 5.58 -13.38 17.59
C ALA A 327 4.99 -13.66 16.20
N LEU A 328 5.28 -12.87 15.16
CA LEU A 328 4.85 -13.13 13.78
C LEU A 328 5.54 -14.29 13.05
N GLY A 329 6.41 -15.04 13.72
CA GLY A 329 7.10 -16.21 13.15
C GLY A 329 8.41 -15.89 12.44
N VAL A 330 8.95 -14.68 12.60
CA VAL A 330 10.30 -14.33 12.13
C VAL A 330 11.30 -14.73 13.22
N ASP A 331 12.02 -15.83 13.02
CA ASP A 331 12.91 -16.41 14.04
C ASP A 331 13.97 -15.44 14.55
N GLU A 332 14.64 -14.74 13.63
CA GLU A 332 15.72 -13.79 13.91
C GLU A 332 15.54 -12.50 13.09
N PRO A 333 14.74 -11.53 13.59
CA PRO A 333 14.51 -10.27 12.89
C PRO A 333 15.77 -9.42 12.77
N ARG A 334 15.96 -8.77 11.62
CA ARG A 334 17.06 -7.84 11.34
C ARG A 334 16.61 -6.40 11.60
N VAL A 335 17.24 -5.74 12.56
CA VAL A 335 16.97 -4.36 12.95
C VAL A 335 18.09 -3.44 12.44
N ALA A 336 17.74 -2.55 11.51
CA ALA A 336 18.60 -1.45 11.12
C ALA A 336 18.32 -0.24 12.01
N VAL A 337 19.33 0.21 12.76
CA VAL A 337 19.23 1.46 13.52
C VAL A 337 19.63 2.61 12.60
N LEU A 338 18.65 3.44 12.27
CA LEU A 338 18.79 4.43 11.23
C LEU A 338 19.52 5.69 11.70
N ALA A 339 20.41 6.18 10.85
CA ALA A 339 21.00 7.51 10.93
C ALA A 339 21.18 8.08 9.52
N ALA A 340 21.58 9.34 9.39
CA ALA A 340 21.79 9.95 8.08
C ALA A 340 23.10 9.48 7.39
N VAL A 341 24.01 8.89 8.15
CA VAL A 341 25.31 8.37 7.68
C VAL A 341 25.62 7.05 8.36
N GLU A 342 26.56 6.29 7.81
CA GLU A 342 26.90 4.93 8.22
C GLU A 342 28.12 4.86 9.16
N THR A 343 28.78 6.00 9.36
CA THR A 343 29.94 6.12 10.23
C THR A 343 29.55 6.77 11.55
N VAL A 344 30.15 6.28 12.64
CA VAL A 344 29.94 6.86 13.96
C VAL A 344 30.52 8.28 13.99
N ASN A 345 29.67 9.25 14.26
CA ASN A 345 30.02 10.66 14.27
C ASN A 345 29.57 11.30 15.58
N ALA A 346 30.53 11.74 16.40
CA ALA A 346 30.26 12.36 17.69
C ALA A 346 29.38 13.61 17.63
N LYS A 347 29.28 14.28 16.47
CA LYS A 347 28.41 15.44 16.23
C LYS A 347 26.98 15.05 15.83
N MET A 348 26.70 13.77 15.63
CA MET A 348 25.41 13.23 15.23
C MET A 348 24.95 12.18 16.24
N PRO A 349 24.20 12.56 17.28
CA PRO A 349 23.80 11.67 18.38
C PRO A 349 23.13 10.36 17.93
N SER A 350 22.35 10.38 16.84
CA SER A 350 21.73 9.17 16.28
C SER A 350 22.74 8.09 15.88
N THR A 351 23.94 8.48 15.42
CA THR A 351 25.01 7.53 15.10
C THR A 351 25.66 6.92 16.34
N LEU A 352 25.71 7.68 17.45
CA LEU A 352 26.19 7.20 18.74
C LEU A 352 25.19 6.22 19.35
N ASP A 353 23.90 6.56 19.31
CA ASP A 353 22.83 5.69 19.78
C ASP A 353 22.80 4.38 18.99
N ALA A 354 22.93 4.45 17.66
CA ALA A 354 22.98 3.27 16.80
C ALA A 354 24.14 2.34 17.16
N ALA A 355 25.36 2.89 17.27
CA ALA A 355 26.54 2.12 17.67
C ALA A 355 26.37 1.50 19.07
N ALA A 356 25.81 2.25 20.02
CA ALA A 356 25.54 1.76 21.36
C ALA A 356 24.54 0.59 21.31
N LEU A 357 23.41 0.73 20.62
CA LEU A 357 22.39 -0.33 20.49
C LEU A 357 22.94 -1.60 19.83
N THR A 358 23.80 -1.48 18.82
CA THR A 358 24.53 -2.62 18.23
C THR A 358 25.36 -3.36 19.29
N VAL A 359 26.11 -2.62 20.13
CA VAL A 359 26.89 -3.22 21.23
C VAL A 359 25.98 -3.81 22.32
N MET A 360 24.86 -3.15 22.64
CA MET A 360 23.89 -3.64 23.61
C MET A 360 23.31 -4.99 23.15
N ALA A 361 22.98 -5.13 21.86
CA ALA A 361 22.52 -6.39 21.27
C ALA A 361 23.61 -7.47 21.31
N ALA A 362 24.84 -7.13 20.90
CA ALA A 362 25.98 -8.07 20.96
C ALA A 362 26.28 -8.56 22.40
N ARG A 363 25.94 -7.76 23.42
CA ARG A 363 26.06 -8.10 24.84
C ARG A 363 24.81 -8.74 25.45
N GLY A 364 23.78 -9.00 24.65
CA GLY A 364 22.55 -9.65 25.11
C GLY A 364 21.58 -8.77 25.90
N GLN A 365 21.75 -7.43 25.87
CA GLN A 365 20.78 -6.50 26.45
C GLN A 365 19.56 -6.29 25.53
N ILE A 366 19.73 -6.57 24.23
CA ILE A 366 18.65 -6.74 23.27
C ILE A 366 18.77 -8.18 22.76
N THR A 367 17.65 -8.90 22.69
CA THR A 367 17.65 -10.35 22.43
C THR A 367 16.67 -10.73 21.33
N GLY A 368 16.95 -11.86 20.67
CA GLY A 368 16.04 -12.47 19.70
C GLY A 368 16.10 -11.88 18.29
N GLY A 369 16.98 -10.91 18.01
CA GLY A 369 17.17 -10.35 16.68
C GLY A 369 18.59 -9.84 16.47
N ARG A 370 18.95 -9.59 15.21
CA ARG A 370 20.23 -8.97 14.83
C ARG A 370 20.04 -7.47 14.74
N VAL A 371 20.79 -6.72 15.53
CA VAL A 371 20.74 -5.25 15.53
C VAL A 371 22.06 -4.74 14.98
N ASP A 372 21.99 -3.84 14.00
CA ASP A 372 23.16 -3.16 13.49
C ASP A 372 22.85 -1.74 13.03
N GLY A 373 23.87 -0.90 13.05
CA GLY A 373 23.78 0.53 12.79
C GLY A 373 25.03 1.28 13.28
N PRO A 374 25.20 2.54 12.87
CA PRO A 374 24.26 3.34 12.09
C PRO A 374 24.17 2.93 10.62
N LEU A 375 22.96 2.94 10.06
CA LEU A 375 22.72 2.73 8.64
C LEU A 375 21.85 3.85 8.07
N ALA A 376 22.23 4.39 6.92
CA ALA A 376 21.31 5.18 6.12
C ALA A 376 20.22 4.29 5.52
N PHE A 377 19.08 4.90 5.18
CA PHE A 377 17.88 4.19 4.73
C PHE A 377 18.13 3.31 3.50
N ASP A 378 18.85 3.83 2.50
CA ASP A 378 19.23 3.10 1.29
C ASP A 378 19.99 1.82 1.63
N ASN A 379 20.99 1.90 2.50
CA ASN A 379 21.78 0.71 2.87
C ASN A 379 21.03 -0.27 3.74
N ALA A 380 19.99 0.16 4.45
CA ALA A 380 19.17 -0.73 5.26
C ALA A 380 18.28 -1.64 4.39
N ILE A 381 17.85 -1.14 3.22
CA ILE A 381 16.83 -1.78 2.37
C ILE A 381 17.33 -2.22 0.99
N ASP A 382 18.52 -1.78 0.56
CA ASP A 382 19.11 -2.15 -0.72
C ASP A 382 20.53 -2.72 -0.52
N LEU A 383 20.69 -3.99 -0.89
CA LEU A 383 21.95 -4.72 -0.74
C LEU A 383 23.04 -4.20 -1.68
N ASP A 384 22.68 -3.72 -2.87
CA ASP A 384 23.64 -3.17 -3.82
C ASP A 384 24.12 -1.79 -3.35
N ALA A 385 23.24 -0.95 -2.81
CA ALA A 385 23.63 0.31 -2.17
C ALA A 385 24.62 0.08 -1.02
N ALA A 386 24.34 -0.92 -0.17
CA ALA A 386 25.23 -1.30 0.93
C ALA A 386 26.61 -1.77 0.44
N LYS A 387 26.66 -2.61 -0.61
CA LYS A 387 27.91 -3.10 -1.21
C LYS A 387 28.71 -1.97 -1.87
N THR A 388 28.06 -1.05 -2.58
CA THR A 388 28.73 0.10 -3.20
C THR A 388 29.45 0.97 -2.17
N LYS A 389 28.91 1.10 -0.96
CA LYS A 389 29.53 1.81 0.15
C LYS A 389 30.49 0.95 0.99
N GLY A 390 30.71 -0.32 0.62
CA GLY A 390 31.60 -1.25 1.32
C GLY A 390 31.12 -1.65 2.72
N ILE A 391 29.81 -1.61 2.98
CA ILE A 391 29.24 -1.89 4.29
C ILE A 391 29.17 -3.40 4.51
N VAL A 392 29.81 -3.87 5.58
CA VAL A 392 29.74 -5.25 6.05
C VAL A 392 28.84 -5.30 7.28
N SER A 393 27.62 -5.77 7.08
CA SER A 393 26.58 -5.82 8.12
C SER A 393 25.69 -7.03 7.91
N PRO A 394 25.28 -7.75 8.98
CA PRO A 394 24.30 -8.83 8.86
C PRO A 394 22.86 -8.34 8.64
N VAL A 395 22.64 -7.02 8.65
CA VAL A 395 21.34 -6.37 8.52
C VAL A 395 21.20 -5.61 7.20
N ALA A 396 22.28 -5.00 6.70
CA ALA A 396 22.24 -4.14 5.52
C ALA A 396 21.64 -4.84 4.28
N GLY A 397 20.79 -4.11 3.56
CA GLY A 397 20.02 -4.56 2.40
C GLY A 397 18.80 -5.42 2.73
N GLU A 398 18.73 -5.97 3.94
CA GLU A 398 17.74 -6.96 4.33
C GLU A 398 17.03 -6.58 5.65
N ALA A 399 16.89 -5.31 6.00
CA ALA A 399 16.22 -4.92 7.24
C ALA A 399 14.77 -5.42 7.30
N ASP A 400 14.37 -6.02 8.43
CA ASP A 400 12.96 -6.30 8.77
C ASP A 400 12.36 -5.14 9.57
N ILE A 401 13.19 -4.49 10.40
CA ILE A 401 12.82 -3.38 11.28
C ILE A 401 13.74 -2.20 11.02
N LEU A 402 13.15 -1.02 10.87
CA LEU A 402 13.81 0.27 10.83
C LEU A 402 13.54 0.99 12.14
N LEU A 403 14.56 1.05 13.01
CA LEU A 403 14.53 1.85 14.22
C LEU A 403 14.96 3.28 13.89
N VAL A 404 14.00 4.20 13.86
CA VAL A 404 14.24 5.61 13.51
C VAL A 404 14.84 6.39 14.69
N PRO A 405 15.59 7.48 14.43
CA PRO A 405 16.25 8.23 15.49
C PRO A 405 15.27 9.00 16.39
N ASP A 406 14.16 9.48 15.85
CA ASP A 406 13.16 10.32 16.50
C ASP A 406 11.80 10.25 15.76
N LEU A 407 10.79 10.89 16.35
CA LEU A 407 9.43 10.91 15.82
C LEU A 407 9.33 11.61 14.47
N GLU A 408 10.10 12.67 14.24
CA GLU A 408 10.03 13.46 13.00
C GLU A 408 10.48 12.60 11.82
N ALA A 409 11.64 11.95 11.95
CA ALA A 409 12.16 11.01 10.96
C ALA A 409 11.19 9.85 10.73
N GLY A 410 10.66 9.26 11.81
CA GLY A 410 9.69 8.16 11.73
C GLY A 410 8.40 8.54 11.02
N ASN A 411 7.83 9.69 11.37
CA ASN A 411 6.57 10.16 10.80
C ASN A 411 6.74 10.50 9.32
N MET A 412 7.80 11.23 8.97
CA MET A 412 8.10 11.56 7.57
C MET A 412 8.33 10.30 6.74
N LEU A 413 9.09 9.33 7.23
CA LEU A 413 9.32 8.06 6.53
C LEU A 413 8.01 7.30 6.32
N ALA A 414 7.20 7.15 7.38
CA ALA A 414 5.91 6.47 7.30
C ALA A 414 4.99 7.11 6.25
N LYS A 415 4.91 8.45 6.22
CA LYS A 415 4.05 9.18 5.26
C LYS A 415 4.57 9.05 3.83
N GLN A 416 5.88 9.09 3.61
CA GLN A 416 6.46 8.86 2.29
C GLN A 416 6.14 7.44 1.77
N LEU A 417 6.24 6.42 2.61
CA LEU A 417 5.89 5.05 2.23
C LEU A 417 4.41 4.92 1.86
N ILE A 418 3.50 5.55 2.61
CA ILE A 418 2.06 5.50 2.31
C ILE A 418 1.73 6.24 1.02
N TYR A 419 2.15 7.50 0.90
CA TYR A 419 1.66 8.38 -0.16
C TYR A 419 2.46 8.30 -1.46
N PHE A 420 3.77 8.06 -1.40
CA PHE A 420 4.61 7.93 -2.60
C PHE A 420 4.89 6.49 -2.99
N ALA A 421 5.04 5.58 -2.02
CA ALA A 421 5.30 4.17 -2.31
C ALA A 421 4.04 3.29 -2.34
N GLY A 422 2.85 3.85 -2.09
CA GLY A 422 1.59 3.11 -2.12
C GLY A 422 1.47 2.03 -1.03
N ALA A 423 2.22 2.16 0.06
CA ALA A 423 2.27 1.15 1.10
C ALA A 423 0.97 1.11 1.93
N THR A 424 0.51 -0.10 2.26
CA THR A 424 -0.52 -0.29 3.30
C THR A 424 0.18 -0.36 4.66
N ALA A 425 -0.27 0.46 5.61
CA ALA A 425 0.34 0.58 6.94
C ALA A 425 -0.59 0.07 8.04
N ALA A 426 -0.16 -0.93 8.80
CA ALA A 426 -0.84 -1.34 10.02
C ALA A 426 -0.18 -0.69 11.24
N GLY A 427 -0.97 -0.08 12.14
CA GLY A 427 -0.48 0.66 13.30
C GLY A 427 -0.85 0.00 14.62
N ILE A 428 0.15 -0.31 15.45
CA ILE A 428 -0.05 -0.94 16.76
C ILE A 428 0.96 -0.42 17.78
N VAL A 429 0.50 -0.28 19.02
CA VAL A 429 1.31 0.11 20.17
C VAL A 429 1.66 -1.13 20.98
N LEU A 430 2.92 -1.18 21.38
CA LEU A 430 3.56 -2.26 22.11
C LEU A 430 4.15 -1.72 23.43
N GLY A 431 4.58 -2.63 24.30
CA GLY A 431 5.15 -2.31 25.61
C GLY A 431 4.12 -2.08 26.72
N ALA A 432 2.83 -2.03 26.41
CA ALA A 432 1.76 -2.13 27.40
C ALA A 432 1.38 -3.61 27.63
N ARG A 433 0.63 -3.90 28.71
CA ARG A 433 0.16 -5.28 29.01
C ARG A 433 -0.78 -5.86 27.96
N VAL A 434 -1.48 -5.00 27.23
CA VAL A 434 -2.35 -5.37 26.10
C VAL A 434 -1.94 -4.56 24.87
N PRO A 435 -2.05 -5.12 23.65
CA PRO A 435 -1.82 -4.35 22.44
C PRO A 435 -2.89 -3.26 22.26
N ILE A 436 -2.47 -2.13 21.70
CA ILE A 436 -3.37 -1.00 21.42
C ILE A 436 -3.32 -0.69 19.92
N VAL A 437 -4.44 -0.83 19.23
CA VAL A 437 -4.57 -0.52 17.81
C VAL A 437 -4.78 0.99 17.66
N LEU A 438 -3.87 1.64 16.94
CA LEU A 438 -3.94 3.07 16.62
C LEU A 438 -4.11 3.27 15.11
N THR A 439 -5.36 3.40 14.68
CA THR A 439 -5.67 3.74 13.29
C THR A 439 -5.90 5.24 13.12
N SER A 440 -5.46 5.79 11.99
CA SER A 440 -5.85 7.12 11.54
C SER A 440 -7.26 7.12 10.97
N ARG A 441 -7.93 8.28 11.01
CA ARG A 441 -9.26 8.46 10.40
C ARG A 441 -9.21 8.31 8.87
N SER A 442 -8.06 8.58 8.28
CA SER A 442 -7.79 8.51 6.83
C SER A 442 -7.36 7.13 6.35
N ASP A 443 -7.14 6.17 7.25
CA ASP A 443 -6.57 4.88 6.85
C ASP A 443 -7.60 4.06 6.06
N PRO A 444 -7.17 3.34 5.01
CA PRO A 444 -8.04 2.46 4.26
C PRO A 444 -8.48 1.25 5.11
N LEU A 445 -9.50 0.55 4.65
CA LEU A 445 -10.00 -0.67 5.30
C LEU A 445 -8.89 -1.72 5.50
N SER A 446 -8.04 -1.91 4.48
CA SER A 446 -6.93 -2.88 4.54
C SER A 446 -5.99 -2.62 5.72
N ALA A 447 -5.65 -1.35 5.99
CA ALA A 447 -4.82 -0.95 7.12
C ALA A 447 -5.47 -1.24 8.47
N ARG A 448 -6.79 -1.02 8.60
CA ARG A 448 -7.53 -1.32 9.83
C ARG A 448 -7.58 -2.83 10.11
N ILE A 449 -7.89 -3.62 9.08
CA ILE A 449 -7.92 -5.09 9.17
C ILE A 449 -6.53 -5.63 9.53
N ALA A 450 -5.47 -5.13 8.89
CA ALA A 450 -4.11 -5.53 9.18
C ALA A 450 -3.72 -5.18 10.62
N SER A 451 -4.06 -3.99 11.12
CA SER A 451 -3.78 -3.59 12.51
C SER A 451 -4.51 -4.47 13.53
N ALA A 452 -5.79 -4.77 13.28
CA ALA A 452 -6.57 -5.69 14.10
C ALA A 452 -6.00 -7.11 14.09
N THR A 453 -5.55 -7.57 12.92
CA THR A 453 -4.92 -8.88 12.72
C THR A 453 -3.64 -9.00 13.56
N LEU A 454 -2.76 -8.00 13.51
CA LEU A 454 -1.53 -7.99 14.30
C LEU A 454 -1.84 -8.07 15.81
N ALA A 455 -2.79 -7.25 16.29
CA ALA A 455 -3.19 -7.28 17.69
C ALA A 455 -3.79 -8.65 18.08
N ARG A 456 -4.64 -9.25 17.24
CA ARG A 456 -5.21 -10.57 17.48
C ARG A 456 -4.14 -11.65 17.58
N LEU A 457 -3.16 -11.67 16.68
CA LEU A 457 -2.08 -12.65 16.69
C LEU A 457 -1.18 -12.50 17.92
N LEU A 458 -0.87 -11.26 18.32
CA LEU A 458 -0.13 -10.99 19.56
C LEU A 458 -0.86 -11.55 20.79
N VAL A 459 -2.17 -11.31 20.91
CA VAL A 459 -2.95 -11.84 22.04
C VAL A 459 -2.92 -13.37 22.06
N ALA A 460 -3.08 -14.03 20.91
CA ALA A 460 -3.02 -15.50 20.85
C ALA A 460 -1.66 -16.04 21.32
N ARG A 461 -0.58 -15.43 20.85
CA ARG A 461 0.77 -15.96 21.08
C ARG A 461 1.30 -15.63 22.47
N ASN A 462 0.84 -14.54 23.07
CA ASN A 462 1.11 -14.23 24.48
C ASN A 462 0.32 -15.10 25.46
N GLN A 463 -0.74 -15.79 25.01
CA GLN A 463 -1.53 -16.73 25.83
C GLN A 463 -0.96 -18.17 25.83
N VAL A 464 -0.01 -18.50 24.95
CA VAL A 464 0.62 -19.83 24.91
C VAL A 464 1.72 -19.89 25.99
N PRO A 465 1.58 -20.73 27.04
CA PRO A 465 2.65 -20.92 28.01
C PRO A 465 3.76 -21.75 27.37
N GLY A 466 4.86 -21.12 26.95
CA GLY A 466 6.00 -21.86 26.39
C GLY A 466 7.12 -21.04 25.75
N THR A 467 6.92 -19.75 25.45
CA THR A 467 7.95 -18.91 24.78
C THR A 467 8.24 -17.58 25.50
N GLY A 468 7.68 -17.37 26.69
CA GLY A 468 8.01 -16.22 27.53
C GLY A 468 9.31 -16.44 28.28
N SER A 469 10.38 -15.76 27.86
CA SER A 469 11.43 -15.37 28.81
C SER A 469 10.72 -14.60 29.93
N THR A 470 10.96 -15.03 31.16
CA THR A 470 10.42 -14.48 32.41
C THR A 470 10.26 -12.96 32.36
N ILE A 471 9.03 -12.51 32.62
CA ILE A 471 8.59 -11.11 32.71
C ILE A 471 9.44 -10.34 33.70
#